data_AF-A0AA36ABE4-F1
#
_entry.id   AF-A0AA36ABE4-F1
#
_cell.length_a   1.000
_cell.length_b   1.000
_cell.length_c   1.000
_cell.angle_alpha   90.00
_cell.angle_beta   90.00
_cell.angle_gamma   90.00
#
_symmetry.space_group_name_H-M   'P 1'
#
loop_
_entity.id
_entity.type
_entity.pdbx_description
1 polymer ?
#
loop_
_entity_poly.entity_id
_entity_poly.type
_entity_poly.pdbx_seq_one_letter_code
_entity_poly.pdbx_strand_id
1 'polypeptide(L)' 'MNNFNLHTPTRILFGKGAIAELRAQIPQDARVLITYGGGSVKKTGVLAQVQDALKGLDVREFGGIEPNPSGDAANLLI' A
#
# COMPACT_ATOMS: atom_id res chain seq x y z
N MET A 1 -10.22 31.62 17.02
CA MET A 1 -9.66 30.28 16.83
C MET A 1 -9.87 29.52 18.13
N ASN A 2 -10.38 28.29 18.07
CA ASN A 2 -10.62 27.47 19.26
C ASN A 2 -9.43 26.56 19.56
N ASN A 3 -9.34 26.08 20.79
CA ASN A 3 -8.31 25.09 21.17
C ASN A 3 -8.51 23.79 20.37
N PHE A 4 -7.41 23.24 19.88
CA PHE A 4 -7.41 21.96 19.17
C PHE A 4 -6.21 21.10 19.62
N ASN A 5 -6.35 19.79 19.44
CA ASN A 5 -5.27 18.82 19.53
C ASN A 5 -5.20 18.10 18.18
N LEU A 6 -4.05 18.17 17.52
CA LEU A 6 -3.81 17.62 16.19
C LEU A 6 -2.77 16.50 16.26
N HIS A 7 -3.11 15.34 15.71
CA HIS A 7 -2.20 14.20 15.62
C HIS A 7 -2.17 13.64 14.19
N THR A 8 -0.99 13.69 13.56
CA THR A 8 -0.73 13.19 12.20
C THR A 8 0.50 12.28 12.20
N PRO A 9 0.36 11.02 12.68
CA PRO A 9 1.50 10.12 12.92
C PRO A 9 2.10 9.54 11.63
N THR A 10 1.39 9.63 10.50
CA THR A 10 1.79 9.00 9.25
C THR A 10 3.09 9.60 8.74
N ARG A 11 4.11 8.75 8.55
CA ARG A 11 5.35 9.12 7.86
C ARG A 11 5.09 9.29 6.37
N ILE A 12 5.49 10.43 5.82
CA ILE A 12 5.38 10.74 4.39
C ILE A 12 6.73 10.51 3.73
N LEU A 13 6.79 9.57 2.79
CA LEU A 13 7.90 9.41 1.85
C LEU A 13 7.52 10.10 0.55
N PHE A 14 8.19 11.20 0.21
CA PHE A 14 7.81 12.08 -0.91
C PHE A 14 8.97 12.32 -1.88
N GLY A 15 8.64 12.40 -3.17
CA GLY A 15 9.59 12.74 -4.23
C GLY A 15 9.72 11.64 -5.29
N LYS A 16 10.39 11.98 -6.40
CA LYS A 16 10.69 11.03 -7.48
C LYS A 16 11.62 9.95 -6.93
N GLY A 17 11.20 8.69 -7.03
CA GLY A 17 12.00 7.54 -6.57
C GLY A 17 11.83 7.16 -5.09
N ALA A 18 10.92 7.81 -4.35
CA ALA A 18 10.67 7.51 -2.93
C ALA A 18 10.28 6.04 -2.65
N ILE A 19 9.82 5.30 -3.67
CA ILE A 19 9.55 3.85 -3.58
C ILE A 19 10.77 3.04 -3.13
N ALA A 20 12.00 3.52 -3.37
CA ALA A 20 13.23 2.85 -2.94
C ALA A 20 13.35 2.73 -1.41
N GLU A 21 12.69 3.61 -0.66
CA GLU A 21 12.69 3.61 0.81
C GLU A 21 11.65 2.65 1.41
N LEU A 22 10.75 2.10 0.58
CA LEU A 22 9.61 1.26 1.02
C LEU A 22 10.07 0.06 1.85
N ARG A 23 11.09 -0.66 1.39
CA ARG A 23 11.55 -1.90 2.03
C ARG A 23 12.02 -1.68 3.47
N ALA A 24 12.63 -0.54 3.74
CA ALA A 24 13.13 -0.18 5.07
C ALA A 24 12.00 0.17 6.07
N GLN A 25 10.78 0.41 5.58
CA GLN A 25 9.61 0.67 6.42
C GLN A 25 8.86 -0.60 6.84
N ILE A 26 9.22 -1.76 6.30
CA ILE A 26 8.50 -3.02 6.51
C ILE A 26 9.41 -3.99 7.29
N PRO A 27 8.89 -4.65 8.35
CA PRO A 27 9.62 -5.68 9.08
C PRO A 27 10.18 -6.77 8.15
N GLN A 28 11.35 -7.33 8.49
CA GLN A 28 12.03 -8.26 7.59
C GLN A 28 11.31 -9.60 7.42
N ASP A 29 10.49 -9.98 8.39
CA ASP A 29 9.71 -11.21 8.48
C ASP A 29 8.22 -11.00 8.17
N ALA A 30 7.85 -9.81 7.69
CA ALA A 30 6.47 -9.49 7.37
C ALA A 30 5.92 -10.36 6.23
N ARG A 31 4.69 -10.83 6.41
CA ARG A 31 3.84 -11.30 5.31
C ARG A 31 3.00 -10.12 4.83
N VAL A 32 3.16 -9.75 3.57
CA VAL A 32 2.59 -8.52 3.01
C VAL A 32 1.45 -8.86 2.05
N LEU A 33 0.30 -8.22 2.23
CA LEU A 33 -0.79 -8.25 1.27
C LEU A 33 -0.84 -6.92 0.51
N ILE A 34 -0.57 -6.95 -0.79
CA ILE A 34 -0.74 -5.79 -1.67
C ILE A 34 -2.19 -5.75 -2.15
N THR A 35 -2.90 -4.69 -1.78
CA THR A 35 -4.28 -4.45 -2.20
C THR A 35 -4.36 -3.39 -3.29
N TYR A 36 -5.14 -3.63 -4.35
CA TYR A 36 -5.35 -2.64 -5.41
C TYR A 36 -6.71 -2.77 -6.11
N GLY A 37 -7.12 -1.72 -6.81
CA GLY A 37 -8.42 -1.67 -7.51
C GLY A 37 -8.41 -2.30 -8.91
N GLY A 38 -9.11 -1.67 -9.87
CA GLY A 38 -9.36 -2.17 -11.23
C GLY A 38 -8.15 -2.38 -12.17
N GLY A 39 -6.92 -2.40 -11.64
CA GLY A 39 -5.73 -2.84 -12.38
C GLY A 39 -4.99 -1.77 -13.18
N SER A 40 -5.35 -0.48 -13.07
CA SER A 40 -4.56 0.62 -13.67
C SER A 40 -3.09 0.58 -13.22
N VAL A 41 -2.84 0.27 -11.94
CA VAL A 41 -1.50 0.11 -11.35
C VAL A 41 -0.66 -0.99 -11.99
N LYS A 42 -1.29 -2.00 -12.61
CA LYS A 42 -0.59 -3.01 -13.42
C LYS A 42 -0.17 -2.42 -14.76
N LYS A 43 -1.09 -1.73 -15.44
CA LYS A 43 -0.86 -1.13 -16.77
C LYS A 43 0.23 -0.06 -16.73
N THR A 44 0.31 0.71 -15.65
CA THR A 44 1.32 1.77 -15.49
C THR A 44 2.66 1.28 -14.95
N GLY A 45 2.78 0.00 -14.59
CA GLY A 45 4.00 -0.57 -14.01
C GLY A 45 4.25 -0.20 -12.54
N VAL A 46 3.34 0.54 -11.90
CA VAL A 46 3.46 0.90 -10.48
C VAL A 46 3.47 -0.35 -9.59
N LEU A 47 2.59 -1.33 -9.87
CA LEU A 47 2.58 -2.58 -9.12
C LEU A 47 3.90 -3.34 -9.26
N ALA A 48 4.50 -3.32 -10.46
CA ALA A 48 5.78 -3.97 -10.70
C ALA A 48 6.92 -3.30 -9.89
N GLN A 49 6.91 -1.98 -9.76
CA GLN A 49 7.88 -1.26 -8.90
C GLN A 49 7.72 -1.64 -7.43
N VAL A 50 6.48 -1.79 -6.95
CA VAL A 50 6.21 -2.22 -5.57
C VAL A 50 6.70 -3.65 -5.35
N GLN A 51 6.37 -4.59 -6.26
CA GLN A 51 6.82 -5.98 -6.18
C GLN A 51 8.36 -6.07 -6.18
N ASP A 52 9.03 -5.28 -7.01
CA ASP A 52 10.49 -5.23 -7.06
C ASP A 52 11.09 -4.75 -5.73
N ALA A 53 10.54 -3.68 -5.15
CA ALA A 53 10.96 -3.16 -3.85
C ALA A 53 10.72 -4.14 -2.69
N LEU A 54 9.78 -5.08 -2.83
CA LEU A 54 9.40 -6.05 -1.81
C LEU A 54 9.99 -7.45 -2.03
N LYS A 55 10.88 -7.63 -3.01
CA LYS A 55 11.55 -8.91 -3.28
C LYS A 55 12.17 -9.49 -1.99
N GLY A 56 11.94 -10.79 -1.79
CA GLY A 56 12.43 -11.54 -0.63
C GLY A 56 11.46 -11.61 0.56
N LEU A 57 10.34 -10.89 0.53
CA LEU A 57 9.23 -11.06 1.49
C LEU A 57 8.19 -12.07 0.98
N ASP A 58 7.38 -12.61 1.89
CA ASP A 58 6.14 -13.32 1.52
C ASP A 58 5.10 -12.27 1.12
N VAL A 59 4.86 -12.15 -0.19
CA VAL A 59 3.98 -11.14 -0.76
C VAL A 59 2.81 -11.83 -1.46
N ARG A 60 1.59 -11.41 -1.09
CA ARG A 60 0.34 -11.80 -1.76
C ARG A 60 -0.34 -10.59 -2.35
N GLU A 61 -1.25 -10.83 -3.28
CA GLU A 61 -2.02 -9.78 -3.94
C GLU A 61 -3.52 -10.00 -3.76
N PHE A 62 -4.24 -8.89 -3.54
CA PHE A 62 -5.69 -8.82 -3.61
C PHE A 62 -6.09 -7.66 -4.51
N GLY A 63 -6.48 -8.00 -5.74
CA GLY A 63 -6.93 -7.04 -6.75
C GLY A 63 -8.45 -6.95 -6.84
N GLY A 64 -8.94 -5.96 -7.58
CA GLY A 64 -10.37 -5.86 -7.91
C GLY A 64 -11.20 -5.08 -6.89
N ILE A 65 -10.55 -4.30 -6.00
CA ILE A 65 -11.27 -3.38 -5.11
C ILE A 65 -11.99 -2.33 -5.96
N GLU A 66 -13.32 -2.32 -5.88
CA GLU A 66 -14.16 -1.42 -6.65
C GLU A 66 -14.05 0.03 -6.12
N PRO A 67 -14.28 1.04 -6.98
CA PRO A 67 -14.48 2.41 -6.52
C PRO A 67 -15.62 2.47 -5.50
N ASN A 68 -15.44 3.21 -4.39
CA ASN A 68 -16.38 3.24 -3.26
C ASN A 68 -16.68 1.82 -2.72
N PRO A 69 -15.67 1.14 -2.15
CA PRO A 69 -15.81 -0.25 -1.74
C PRO A 69 -16.96 -0.43 -0.73
N SER A 70 -17.81 -1.43 -0.97
CA SER A 70 -18.81 -1.87 0.00
C SER A 70 -18.15 -2.63 1.15
N GLY A 71 -18.83 -2.71 2.31
CA GLY A 71 -18.30 -3.42 3.49
C GLY A 71 -17.92 -4.88 3.21
N ASP A 72 -18.59 -5.53 2.26
CA ASP A 72 -18.33 -6.93 1.89
C ASP A 72 -16.96 -7.12 1.24
N ALA A 73 -16.48 -6.15 0.45
CA ALA A 73 -15.15 -6.20 -0.14
C ALA A 73 -14.04 -6.13 0.93
N ALA A 74 -14.28 -5.42 2.04
CA ALA A 74 -13.35 -5.34 3.16
C ALA A 74 -13.34 -6.63 4.00
N ASN A 75 -14.46 -7.34 4.10
CA ASN A 75 -14.55 -8.62 4.83
C ASN A 75 -13.74 -9.75 4.18
N LEU A 76 -13.44 -9.65 2.88
CA LEU A 76 -12.58 -10.61 2.17
C LEU A 76 -11.08 -10.43 2.48
N LEU A 77 -10.70 -9.35 3.18
CA LEU A 77 -9.31 -9.02 3.54
C LEU A 77 -8.92 -9.48 4.95
N ILE A 78 -9.87 -10.00 5.75
CA ILE A 78 -9.71 -10.34 7.17
C ILE A 78 -9.47 -11.85 7.35
#